data_AF-A0A8C9XJU6-F1
#
_entry.id   AF-A0A8C9XJU6-F1
#
_cell.length_a   1.000
_cell.length_b   1.000
_cell.length_c   1.000
_cell.angle_alpha   90.00
_cell.angle_beta   90.00
_cell.angle_gamma   90.00
#
_symmetry.space_group_name_H-M   'P 1'
#
loop_
_entity.id
_entity.type
_entity.pdbx_description
1 polymer ?
#
loop_
_entity_poly.entity_id
_entity_poly.type
_entity_poly.pdbx_seq_one_letter_code
_entity_poly.pdbx_strand_id
1 'polypeptide(L)'
;MDKSTSNCAYVHEDVSAALPQPAEGPLHQLQPGDFVVVKDFRRKNWQSKRWQGPYQILLTTHTAVKAAERASWIHAAHCRKVPDPGEGAGFLEPATSDELIPALAAHTLINQSQ
;
A
#
# COMPACT_ATOMS: atom_id res chain seq x y z
N MET A 1 -7.95 48.94 -43.77
CA MET A 1 -8.58 48.55 -42.51
C MET A 1 -8.18 47.12 -42.21
N ASP A 2 -7.26 46.94 -41.27
CA ASP A 2 -6.61 45.67 -40.93
C ASP A 2 -7.57 44.75 -40.16
N LYS A 3 -7.58 43.46 -40.55
CA LYS A 3 -8.35 42.41 -39.89
C LYS A 3 -7.50 41.81 -38.76
N SER A 4 -7.38 42.51 -37.64
CA SER A 4 -6.59 42.05 -36.48
C SER A 4 -7.49 41.76 -35.27
N THR A 5 -8.33 40.73 -35.35
CA THR A 5 -9.06 40.23 -34.15
C THR A 5 -9.38 38.73 -34.18
N SER A 6 -9.07 37.99 -35.25
CA SER A 6 -9.48 36.59 -35.39
C SER A 6 -8.59 35.53 -34.70
N ASN A 7 -7.56 35.91 -33.95
CA ASN A 7 -6.59 34.93 -33.42
C ASN A 7 -7.00 34.34 -32.04
N CYS A 8 -7.68 35.12 -31.17
CA CYS A 8 -7.94 34.66 -29.79
C CYS A 8 -9.03 33.58 -29.68
N ALA A 9 -10.10 33.68 -30.48
CA ALA A 9 -11.21 32.74 -30.42
C ALA A 9 -10.84 31.35 -30.95
N TYR A 10 -10.02 31.29 -32.00
CA TYR A 10 -9.57 30.05 -32.63
C TYR A 10 -8.67 29.23 -31.69
N VAL A 11 -7.73 29.89 -31.00
CA VAL A 11 -6.83 29.23 -30.04
C VAL A 11 -7.59 28.66 -28.84
N HIS A 12 -8.71 29.26 -28.43
CA HIS A 12 -9.49 28.77 -27.29
C HIS A 12 -10.23 27.45 -27.60
N GLU A 13 -10.71 27.28 -28.84
CA GLU A 13 -11.41 26.06 -29.26
C GLU A 13 -10.46 24.86 -29.33
N ASP A 14 -9.29 25.04 -29.95
CA ASP A 14 -8.26 24.00 -30.05
C ASP A 14 -7.75 23.57 -28.65
N VAL A 15 -7.58 24.54 -27.73
CA VAL A 15 -7.16 24.25 -26.34
C VAL A 15 -8.25 23.50 -25.58
N SER A 16 -9.52 23.87 -25.77
CA SER A 16 -10.64 23.18 -25.11
C SER A 16 -10.79 21.75 -25.62
N ALA A 17 -10.62 21.52 -26.92
CA ALA A 17 -10.72 20.18 -27.52
C ALA A 17 -9.56 19.25 -27.10
N ALA A 18 -8.41 19.82 -26.71
CA ALA A 18 -7.23 19.06 -26.30
C ALA A 18 -7.23 18.63 -24.81
N LEU A 19 -8.25 19.01 -24.03
CA LEU A 19 -8.32 18.63 -22.62
C LEU A 19 -8.54 17.11 -22.47
N PRO A 20 -7.87 16.46 -21.50
CA PRO A 20 -8.05 15.03 -21.26
C PRO A 20 -9.48 14.75 -20.81
N GLN A 21 -10.06 13.67 -21.35
CA GLN A 21 -11.40 13.23 -20.94
C GLN A 21 -11.39 12.73 -19.48
N PRO A 22 -12.44 13.04 -18.70
CA PRO A 22 -12.63 12.46 -17.38
C PRO A 22 -12.67 10.92 -17.43
N ALA A 23 -12.27 10.27 -16.34
CA ALA A 23 -12.30 8.81 -16.26
C ALA A 23 -13.76 8.33 -16.10
N GLU A 24 -14.28 7.68 -17.14
CA GLU A 24 -15.64 7.11 -17.19
C GLU A 24 -15.87 5.92 -16.24
N GLY A 25 -14.81 5.36 -15.64
CA GLY A 25 -14.94 4.24 -14.72
C GLY A 25 -13.69 3.99 -13.86
N PRO A 26 -13.75 3.00 -12.95
CA PRO A 26 -12.62 2.64 -12.10
C PRO A 26 -11.42 2.16 -12.92
N LEU A 27 -10.29 2.86 -12.82
CA LEU A 27 -9.03 2.50 -13.47
C LEU A 27 -8.21 1.49 -12.63
N HIS A 28 -8.75 1.06 -11.49
CA HIS A 28 -8.10 0.13 -10.58
C HIS A 28 -9.10 -0.71 -9.80
N GLN A 29 -8.63 -1.84 -9.27
CA GLN A 29 -9.44 -2.82 -8.53
C GLN A 29 -9.29 -2.69 -7.00
N LEU A 30 -8.63 -1.64 -6.51
CA LEU A 30 -8.44 -1.40 -5.08
C LEU A 30 -9.78 -1.13 -4.40
N GLN A 31 -10.03 -1.74 -3.25
CA GLN A 31 -11.24 -1.54 -2.46
C GLN A 31 -10.94 -0.95 -1.07
N PRO A 32 -11.88 -0.26 -0.43
CA PRO A 32 -11.77 0.07 0.98
C PRO A 32 -11.55 -1.20 1.81
N GLY A 33 -10.63 -1.14 2.78
CA GLY A 33 -10.21 -2.29 3.59
C GLY A 33 -8.96 -3.02 3.07
N ASP A 34 -8.61 -2.87 1.79
CA ASP A 34 -7.35 -3.42 1.26
C ASP A 34 -6.13 -2.72 1.88
N PHE A 35 -5.04 -3.47 2.04
CA PHE A 35 -3.74 -2.91 2.42
C PHE A 35 -2.90 -2.61 1.18
N VAL A 36 -2.27 -1.44 1.15
CA VAL A 36 -1.40 -1.01 0.04
C VAL A 36 -0.10 -0.41 0.52
N VAL A 37 0.98 -0.68 -0.21
CA VAL A 37 2.23 0.08 -0.08
C VAL A 37 2.22 1.26 -1.05
N VAL A 38 2.74 2.41 -0.61
CA VAL A 38 2.72 3.66 -1.39
C VAL A 38 4.12 4.05 -1.86
N LYS A 39 4.22 4.44 -3.13
CA LYS A 39 5.45 4.81 -3.80
C LYS A 39 5.95 6.20 -3.33
N ASP A 40 7.09 6.29 -2.64
CA ASP A 40 7.74 7.56 -2.22
C ASP A 40 8.54 8.28 -3.32
N PHE A 41 7.96 9.30 -3.96
CA PHE A 41 8.65 10.05 -5.01
C PHE A 41 9.78 10.95 -4.52
N ARG A 42 9.76 11.41 -3.26
CA ARG A 42 10.69 12.42 -2.75
C ARG A 42 11.92 11.78 -2.10
N ARG A 43 12.43 10.71 -2.71
CA ARG A 43 13.54 9.94 -2.15
C ARG A 43 14.81 10.79 -2.12
N LYS A 44 15.44 10.91 -0.94
CA LYS A 44 16.67 11.69 -0.73
C LYS A 44 17.94 11.00 -1.23
N ASN A 45 18.01 9.67 -1.17
CA ASN A 45 19.17 8.87 -1.58
C ASN A 45 18.72 7.58 -2.27
N TRP A 46 19.51 7.04 -3.22
CA TRP A 46 19.24 5.80 -3.93
C TRP A 46 18.95 4.58 -3.02
N GLN A 47 19.50 4.57 -1.81
CA GLN A 47 19.38 3.45 -0.87
C GLN A 47 18.10 3.47 -0.03
N SER A 48 17.36 4.58 0.03
CA SER A 48 16.17 4.68 0.88
C SER A 48 15.01 3.82 0.35
N LYS A 49 14.21 3.24 1.26
CA LYS A 49 13.03 2.42 0.91
C LYS A 49 12.09 3.21 -0.01
N ARG A 50 11.81 2.64 -1.19
CA ARG A 50 10.99 3.28 -2.23
C ARG A 50 9.48 3.17 -1.97
N TRP A 51 9.09 2.18 -1.18
CA TRP A 51 7.72 1.85 -0.82
C TRP A 51 7.55 2.04 0.68
N GLN A 52 6.50 2.75 1.07
CA GLN A 52 6.18 3.06 2.46
C GLN A 52 4.94 2.29 2.88
N GLY A 53 5.02 1.68 4.07
CA GLY A 53 3.94 1.07 4.85
C GLY A 53 3.18 -0.04 4.14
N PRO A 54 2.47 -0.90 4.86
CA PRO A 54 1.13 -1.31 4.47
C PRO A 54 0.16 -0.28 5.06
N TYR A 55 -0.55 0.46 4.22
CA TYR A 55 -1.60 1.37 4.64
C TYR A 55 -2.96 0.81 4.26
N GLN A 56 -3.91 0.85 5.19
CA GLN A 56 -5.28 0.48 4.90
C GLN A 56 -5.97 1.58 4.07
N ILE A 57 -6.67 1.18 3.01
CA ILE A 57 -7.49 2.07 2.20
C ILE A 57 -8.79 2.36 2.94
N LEU A 58 -9.11 3.64 3.11
CA LEU A 58 -10.38 4.09 3.68
C LEU A 58 -11.40 4.42 2.60
N LEU A 59 -10.97 5.11 1.54
CA LEU A 59 -11.83 5.50 0.42
C LEU A 59 -11.15 5.23 -0.91
N THR A 60 -11.96 4.92 -1.91
CA THR A 60 -11.55 4.60 -3.27
C THR A 60 -12.34 5.48 -4.24
N THR A 61 -11.65 6.13 -5.18
CA THR A 61 -12.27 6.81 -6.34
C THR A 61 -11.84 6.10 -7.62
N HIS A 62 -12.22 6.62 -8.80
CA HIS A 62 -11.88 5.98 -10.07
C HIS A 62 -10.37 5.90 -10.33
N THR A 63 -9.59 6.86 -9.83
CA THR A 63 -8.15 6.99 -10.16
C THR A 63 -7.25 7.09 -8.93
N ALA A 64 -7.81 7.31 -7.75
CA ALA A 64 -7.06 7.56 -6.53
C ALA A 64 -7.67 6.89 -5.31
N VAL A 65 -6.87 6.75 -4.27
CA VAL A 65 -7.27 6.18 -2.98
C VAL A 65 -6.88 7.10 -1.84
N LYS A 66 -7.64 7.05 -0.75
CA LYS A 66 -7.34 7.69 0.53
C LYS A 66 -6.91 6.62 1.52
N ALA A 67 -5.66 6.72 1.98
CA ALA A 67 -5.08 5.80 2.95
C ALA A 67 -5.17 6.36 4.38
N ALA A 68 -5.31 5.51 5.39
CA ALA A 68 -5.58 5.93 6.77
C ALA A 68 -4.52 6.89 7.36
N GLU A 69 -3.25 6.62 7.12
CA GLU A 69 -2.12 7.39 7.67
C GLU A 69 -1.66 8.54 6.74
N ARG A 70 -2.42 8.83 5.68
CA ARG A 70 -2.07 9.84 4.66
C ARG A 70 -3.22 10.83 4.48
N ALA A 71 -2.92 12.11 4.71
CA ALA A 71 -3.91 13.18 4.52
C ALA A 71 -4.27 13.41 3.04
N SER A 72 -3.33 13.16 2.12
CA SER A 72 -3.49 13.38 0.69
C SER A 72 -4.06 12.16 -0.05
N TRP A 73 -4.80 12.41 -1.13
CA TRP A 73 -5.17 11.38 -2.11
C TRP A 73 -3.95 10.88 -2.87
N ILE A 74 -3.90 9.57 -3.13
CA ILE A 74 -2.79 8.92 -3.82
C ILE A 74 -3.33 8.26 -5.09
N HIS A 75 -2.75 8.59 -6.24
CA HIS A 75 -3.13 7.94 -7.50
C HIS A 75 -2.85 6.44 -7.45
N ALA A 76 -3.77 5.61 -7.93
CA ALA A 76 -3.68 4.16 -7.78
C ALA A 76 -2.46 3.52 -8.45
N ALA A 77 -1.94 4.13 -9.52
CA ALA A 77 -0.68 3.72 -10.16
C ALA A 77 0.55 3.83 -9.23
N HIS A 78 0.42 4.49 -8.09
CA HIS A 78 1.47 4.64 -7.07
C HIS A 78 1.24 3.75 -5.85
N CYS A 79 0.18 2.96 -5.87
CA CYS A 79 -0.16 1.98 -4.85
C CYS A 79 0.17 0.57 -5.36
N ARG A 80 0.57 -0.32 -4.46
CA ARG A 80 0.58 -1.76 -4.72
C ARG A 80 -0.16 -2.46 -3.59
N LYS A 81 -1.12 -3.32 -3.94
CA LYS A 81 -1.84 -4.14 -2.98
C LYS A 81 -0.89 -5.13 -2.31
N VAL A 82 -1.06 -5.31 -1.00
CA VAL A 82 -0.31 -6.25 -0.16
C VAL A 82 -1.30 -7.02 0.71
N PRO A 83 -0.94 -8.24 1.15
CA PRO A 83 -1.74 -8.95 2.14
C PRO A 83 -1.82 -8.18 3.45
N ASP A 84 -2.85 -8.47 4.24
CA ASP A 84 -3.01 -7.87 5.57
C ASP A 84 -1.81 -8.26 6.46
N PRO A 85 -1.05 -7.28 6.98
CA PRO A 85 0.06 -7.55 7.89
C PRO A 85 -0.37 -8.23 9.21
N GLY A 86 -1.66 -8.19 9.59
CA GLY A 86 -2.20 -8.81 10.79
C GLY A 86 -2.57 -10.29 10.64
N GLU A 87 -2.74 -10.79 9.42
CA GLU A 87 -3.27 -12.16 9.19
C GLU A 87 -2.16 -13.24 9.12
N GLY A 88 -0.89 -12.83 9.19
CA GLY A 88 0.27 -13.74 9.15
C GLY A 88 0.90 -14.09 10.50
N ALA A 89 0.36 -13.59 11.61
CA ALA A 89 0.90 -13.83 12.96
C ALA A 89 -0.19 -14.34 13.91
N GLY A 90 -0.54 -15.61 13.77
CA GLY A 90 -1.10 -16.42 14.85
C GLY A 90 -2.62 -16.60 14.86
N PHE A 91 -3.07 -17.77 14.42
CA PHE A 91 -4.16 -18.46 15.11
C PHE A 91 -4.02 -19.99 14.99
N LEU A 92 -3.08 -20.57 15.75
CA LEU A 92 -3.20 -21.90 16.37
C LEU A 92 -2.30 -21.93 17.62
N GLU A 93 -2.86 -21.46 18.73
CA GLU A 93 -2.57 -21.91 20.09
C GLU A 93 -3.71 -21.34 20.92
N PRO A 94 -4.75 -22.16 21.16
CA PRO A 94 -4.80 -22.81 22.46
C PRO A 94 -5.39 -24.23 22.38
N ALA A 95 -4.57 -25.24 22.66
CA ALA A 95 -5.07 -26.50 23.22
C ALA A 95 -4.55 -26.58 24.65
N THR A 96 -5.42 -26.16 25.56
CA THR A 96 -5.39 -26.44 26.99
C THR A 96 -4.95 -27.87 27.30
N SER A 97 -4.05 -27.96 28.30
CA SER A 97 -4.06 -28.95 29.38
C SER A 97 -4.32 -30.41 29.00
N ASP A 98 -3.23 -31.16 28.77
CA ASP A 98 -2.92 -32.44 29.43
C ASP A 98 -1.73 -33.07 28.71
N GLU A 99 -0.54 -33.02 29.32
CA GLU A 99 0.43 -34.12 29.27
C GLU A 99 1.38 -33.90 30.46
N LEU A 100 1.10 -34.69 31.48
CA LEU A 100 1.86 -34.83 32.71
C LEU A 100 3.29 -35.28 32.38
N ILE A 101 4.26 -34.66 33.02
CA ILE A 101 5.57 -35.29 33.22
C ILE A 101 5.38 -36.43 34.25
N PRO A 102 5.80 -37.66 33.93
CA PRO A 102 6.57 -38.44 34.89
C PRO A 102 7.91 -38.84 34.24
N ALA A 103 9.03 -38.38 34.77
CA ALA A 103 9.84 -39.12 35.74
C ALA A 103 10.29 -40.51 35.21
N LEU A 104 11.61 -40.66 35.00
CA LEU A 104 12.47 -41.80 35.41
C LEU A 104 13.57 -42.17 34.37
N ALA A 105 14.76 -42.46 34.93
CA ALA A 105 15.97 -43.08 34.35
C ALA A 105 16.87 -42.19 33.46
N ALA A 106 17.90 -41.53 34.02
CA ALA A 106 19.22 -42.04 34.44
C ALA A 106 20.21 -42.23 33.29
N HIS A 107 21.23 -41.36 33.21
CA HIS A 107 22.64 -41.71 33.01
C HIS A 107 23.54 -40.58 33.55
N THR A 108 23.85 -40.68 34.84
CA THR A 108 25.21 -40.78 35.40
C THR A 108 26.33 -39.84 34.88
N LEU A 109 26.73 -38.95 35.81
CA LEU A 109 28.09 -38.47 36.17
C LEU A 109 28.87 -37.60 35.17
N ILE A 110 29.09 -36.33 35.49
CA ILE A 110 30.19 -35.82 36.36
C ILE A 110 31.55 -36.32 35.85
N ASN A 111 32.23 -35.45 35.11
CA ASN A 111 33.68 -35.54 34.92
C ASN A 111 34.31 -34.21 35.38
N GLN A 112 34.84 -34.23 36.60
CA GLN A 112 35.84 -33.29 37.09
C GLN A 112 37.11 -34.10 37.46
N SER A 113 38.26 -33.45 37.25
CA SER A 113 39.63 -33.79 37.66
C SER A 113 40.42 -34.76 36.77
N GLN A 114 41.38 -34.22 36.01
CA GLN A 114 42.78 -34.05 36.44
C GLN A 114 43.37 -32.78 35.81
#